data_AF-A0A175XYV3-F1
#
_entry.id   AF-A0A175XYV3-F1
#
_cell.length_a   1.000
_cell.length_b   1.000
_cell.length_c   1.000
_cell.angle_alpha   90.00
_cell.angle_beta   90.00
_cell.angle_gamma   90.00
#
_symmetry.space_group_name_H-M   'P 1'
#
loop_
_entity.id
_entity.type
_entity.pdbx_description
1 polymer ?
#
loop_
_entity_poly.entity_id
_entity_poly.type
_entity_poly.pdbx_seq_one_letter_code
_entity_poly.pdbx_strand_id
1 'polypeptide(L)'
;MGLGKLSSHEGLPGRWIGEHEATSHAERESLKLASWNNRRSFWLTREGIIQAIKDAGFNLVLEQCDAAGVERYDQTVPTDEVLLKDLLSNERRTFLRSVFIGIRDNPVAPTAIG
;
A
#
# COMPACT_ATOMS: atom_id res chain seq x y z
N MET A 1 14.29 -3.58 -10.17
CA MET A 1 14.17 -3.55 -8.70
C MET A 1 13.42 -4.80 -8.27
N GLY A 2 14.03 -5.64 -7.43
CA GLY A 2 13.47 -6.95 -7.05
C GLY A 2 12.76 -6.89 -5.70
N LEU A 3 11.61 -7.55 -5.60
CA LEU A 3 10.93 -7.75 -4.34
C LEU A 3 11.62 -8.87 -3.55
N GLY A 4 12.00 -8.60 -2.30
CA GLY A 4 12.65 -9.57 -1.42
C GLY A 4 11.75 -10.75 -1.05
N LYS A 5 12.35 -11.74 -0.38
CA LYS A 5 11.59 -12.84 0.25
C LYS A 5 10.71 -12.30 1.37
N LEU A 6 9.61 -13.00 1.65
CA LEU A 6 8.78 -12.72 2.83
C LEU A 6 9.66 -12.85 4.09
N SER A 7 9.61 -11.83 4.94
CA SER A 7 10.40 -11.71 6.17
C SER A 7 9.60 -10.92 7.21
N SER A 8 10.23 -10.60 8.34
CA SER A 8 9.65 -9.81 9.42
C SER A 8 10.54 -8.61 9.74
N HIS A 9 9.93 -7.46 10.01
CA HIS A 9 10.62 -6.28 10.53
C HIS A 9 9.75 -5.67 11.63
N GLU A 10 10.34 -5.37 12.79
CA GLU A 10 9.62 -4.83 13.95
C GLU A 10 8.40 -5.68 14.38
N GLY A 11 8.51 -7.00 14.21
CA GLY A 11 7.43 -7.95 14.52
C GLY A 11 6.34 -8.08 13.45
N LEU A 12 6.39 -7.29 12.38
CA LEU A 12 5.38 -7.30 11.31
C LEU A 12 5.86 -8.02 10.04
N PRO A 13 4.98 -8.79 9.37
CA PRO A 13 5.34 -9.52 8.16
C PRO A 13 5.37 -8.61 6.92
N GLY A 14 6.34 -8.81 6.04
CA GLY A 14 6.49 -7.99 4.83
C GLY A 14 7.67 -8.40 3.96
N ARG A 15 8.02 -7.53 3.01
CA ARG A 15 9.11 -7.74 2.05
C ARG A 15 9.92 -6.47 1.89
N TRP A 16 11.23 -6.62 1.81
CA TRP A 16 12.12 -5.51 1.43
C TRP A 16 11.99 -5.22 -0.06
N ILE A 17 11.86 -3.95 -0.41
CA ILE A 17 11.93 -3.45 -1.77
C ILE A 17 13.07 -2.44 -1.85
N GLY A 18 13.91 -2.57 -2.89
CA GLY A 18 14.87 -1.53 -3.22
C GLY A 18 14.14 -0.33 -3.83
N GLU A 19 14.48 0.87 -3.39
CA GLU A 19 13.86 2.13 -3.84
C GLU A 19 14.73 2.79 -4.91
N HIS A 20 16.03 2.89 -4.68
CA HIS A 20 17.00 3.42 -5.61
C HIS A 20 18.44 3.14 -5.18
N GLU A 21 19.35 3.17 -6.16
CA GLU A 21 20.81 3.14 -5.95
C GLU A 21 21.45 4.52 -6.18
N ALA A 22 20.64 5.58 -6.30
CA ALA A 22 21.14 6.94 -6.56
C ALA A 22 22.22 7.36 -5.56
N THR A 23 23.33 7.86 -6.09
CA THR A 23 24.50 8.23 -5.31
C THR A 23 24.54 9.74 -5.05
N SER A 24 24.06 10.53 -6.02
CA SER A 24 24.00 12.00 -5.91
C SER A 24 22.62 12.51 -5.46
N HIS A 25 22.57 13.75 -4.99
CA HIS A 25 21.32 14.43 -4.63
C HIS A 25 20.45 14.70 -5.87
N ALA A 26 21.06 15.15 -6.97
CA ALA A 26 20.36 15.44 -8.22
C ALA A 26 19.70 14.18 -8.82
N GLU A 27 20.33 13.02 -8.68
CA GLU A 27 19.72 11.73 -9.08
C GLU A 27 18.50 11.39 -8.21
N ARG A 28 18.56 11.64 -6.89
CA ARG A 28 17.43 11.36 -5.98
C ARG A 28 16.21 12.22 -6.29
N GLU A 29 16.42 13.52 -6.49
CA GLU A 29 15.41 14.50 -6.90
C GLU A 29 14.66 14.10 -8.17
N SER A 30 15.36 13.40 -9.08
CA SER A 30 14.78 12.96 -10.34
C SER A 30 13.82 11.76 -10.20
N LEU A 31 13.84 11.06 -9.07
CA LEU A 31 13.08 9.84 -8.83
C LEU A 31 11.73 10.14 -8.17
N LYS A 32 10.73 10.44 -9.00
CA LYS A 32 9.39 10.89 -8.59
C LYS A 32 8.62 9.95 -7.64
N LEU A 33 9.00 8.68 -7.56
CA LEU A 33 8.29 7.66 -6.78
C LEU A 33 9.20 6.96 -5.77
N ALA A 34 10.43 7.43 -5.59
CA ALA A 34 11.33 6.89 -4.59
C ALA A 34 11.09 7.58 -3.25
N SER A 35 11.14 6.80 -2.17
CA SER A 35 11.23 7.38 -0.83
C SER A 35 12.53 8.18 -0.69
N TRP A 36 12.42 9.50 -0.56
CA TRP A 36 13.51 10.48 -0.69
C TRP A 36 14.88 10.10 -0.11
N ASN A 37 14.87 9.48 1.07
CA ASN A 37 16.09 9.15 1.81
C ASN A 37 16.28 7.64 2.04
N ASN A 38 15.32 6.81 1.63
CA ASN A 38 15.36 5.38 1.88
C ASN A 38 15.88 4.67 0.64
N ARG A 39 17.05 4.01 0.75
CA ARG A 39 17.55 3.11 -0.31
C ARG A 39 16.71 1.85 -0.46
N ARG A 40 16.04 1.45 0.62
CA ARG A 40 15.10 0.33 0.67
C ARG A 40 13.97 0.64 1.64
N SER A 41 12.79 0.15 1.31
CA SER A 41 11.62 0.22 2.19
C SER A 41 11.17 -1.19 2.55
N PHE A 42 10.54 -1.33 3.72
CA PHE A 42 9.87 -2.57 4.09
C PHE A 42 8.38 -2.41 3.83
N TRP A 43 7.85 -3.21 2.89
CA TRP A 43 6.43 -3.21 2.57
C TRP A 43 5.75 -4.34 3.33
N LEU A 44 4.87 -3.96 4.25
CA LEU A 44 4.07 -4.89 5.02
C LEU A 44 3.13 -5.67 4.09
N THR A 45 2.78 -6.90 4.50
CA THR A 45 1.63 -7.57 3.88
C THR A 45 0.35 -6.83 4.26
N ARG A 46 -0.71 -7.01 3.47
CA ARG A 46 -2.04 -6.46 3.75
C ARG A 46 -2.49 -6.75 5.18
N GLU A 47 -2.31 -8.00 5.62
CA GLU A 47 -2.66 -8.47 6.96
C GLU A 47 -1.79 -7.79 8.02
N GLY A 48 -0.50 -7.59 7.74
CA GLY A 48 0.41 -6.85 8.62
C GLY A 48 0.01 -5.39 8.81
N ILE A 49 -0.45 -4.71 7.74
CA ILE A 49 -0.97 -3.34 7.82
C ILE A 49 -2.22 -3.29 8.71
N ILE A 50 -3.18 -4.19 8.47
CA ILE A 50 -4.41 -4.24 9.26
C ILE A 50 -4.11 -4.50 10.73
N GLN A 51 -3.19 -5.42 11.04
CA GLN A 51 -2.81 -5.72 12.41
C GLN A 51 -2.13 -4.52 13.07
N ALA A 52 -1.19 -3.85 12.39
CA ALA A 52 -0.53 -2.66 12.92
C ALA A 52 -1.51 -1.52 13.23
N ILE A 53 -2.53 -1.32 12.37
CA ILE A 53 -3.57 -0.32 12.61
C ILE A 53 -4.41 -0.69 13.84
N LYS A 54 -4.74 -1.98 14.03
CA LYS A 54 -5.45 -2.44 15.23
C LYS A 54 -4.63 -2.28 16.49
N ASP A 55 -3.34 -2.62 16.45
CA ASP A 55 -2.41 -2.47 17.56
C ASP A 55 -2.22 -0.99 17.95
N ALA A 56 -2.40 -0.07 17.00
CA ALA A 56 -2.45 1.37 17.26
C ALA A 56 -3.77 1.87 17.89
N GLY A 57 -4.73 0.97 18.15
CA GLY A 57 -5.99 1.28 18.84
C GLY A 57 -7.19 1.60 17.94
N PHE A 58 -7.12 1.29 16.64
CA PHE A 58 -8.26 1.39 15.73
C PHE A 58 -8.96 0.04 15.61
N ASN A 59 -10.07 -0.13 16.33
CA ASN A 59 -10.76 -1.40 16.49
C ASN A 59 -11.41 -1.91 15.20
N LEU A 60 -11.92 -0.97 14.39
CA LEU A 60 -12.53 -1.24 13.09
C LEU A 60 -11.66 -0.66 11.98
N VAL A 61 -11.21 -1.52 11.06
CA VAL A 61 -10.38 -1.13 9.92
C VAL A 61 -11.11 -1.52 8.64
N LEU A 62 -11.43 -0.53 7.81
CA LEU A 62 -12.01 -0.71 6.49
C LEU A 62 -10.92 -0.55 5.44
N GLU A 63 -10.95 -1.36 4.39
CA GLU A 63 -10.06 -1.22 3.24
C GLU A 63 -10.87 -0.87 2.02
N GLN A 64 -10.43 0.18 1.33
CA GLN A 64 -10.88 0.52 0.00
C GLN A 64 -9.74 0.20 -0.97
N CYS A 65 -9.97 -0.74 -1.88
CA CYS A 65 -9.06 -1.01 -2.98
C CYS A 65 -9.42 -0.11 -4.16
N ASP A 66 -8.52 0.79 -4.57
CA ASP A 66 -8.74 1.53 -5.79
C ASP A 66 -8.46 0.60 -6.97
N ALA A 67 -9.52 0.19 -7.68
CA ALA A 67 -9.39 -0.40 -9.00
C ALA A 67 -9.02 0.70 -10.03
N ALA A 68 -8.00 1.51 -9.73
CA ALA A 68 -7.51 2.58 -10.60
C ALA A 68 -6.72 2.04 -11.83
N GLY A 69 -7.07 0.84 -12.28
CA GLY A 69 -6.70 0.27 -13.59
C GLY A 69 -7.86 0.23 -14.58
N VAL A 70 -9.07 0.62 -14.17
CA VAL A 70 -10.25 0.74 -15.04
C VAL A 70 -10.25 2.11 -15.74
N GLU A 71 -9.09 2.62 -16.16
CA GLU A 71 -9.05 3.77 -17.07
C GLU A 71 -9.16 3.26 -18.50
N ARG A 72 -10.39 3.34 -19.03
CA ARG A 72 -10.92 2.92 -20.34
C ARG A 72 -11.74 1.63 -20.31
N TYR A 73 -12.91 1.72 -19.68
CA TYR A 73 -14.04 0.92 -20.12
C TYR A 73 -14.77 1.72 -21.18
N ASP A 74 -14.74 1.19 -22.41
CA ASP A 74 -15.78 1.46 -23.39
C ASP A 74 -17.13 1.23 -22.71
N GLN A 75 -18.02 2.23 -22.72
CA GLN A 75 -19.31 2.21 -22.03
C GLN A 75 -20.28 1.13 -22.56
N THR A 76 -19.86 0.33 -23.54
CA THR A 76 -20.65 -0.73 -24.17
C THR A 76 -20.55 -2.09 -23.46
N VAL A 77 -19.64 -2.27 -22.50
CA VAL A 77 -19.48 -3.54 -21.77
C VAL A 77 -19.99 -3.41 -20.33
N PRO A 78 -20.93 -4.26 -19.87
CA PRO A 78 -21.41 -4.23 -18.50
C PRO A 78 -20.24 -4.37 -17.51
N THR A 79 -20.13 -3.40 -16.61
CA THR A 79 -19.05 -3.26 -15.62
C THR A 79 -18.79 -4.54 -14.82
N ASP A 80 -19.84 -5.32 -14.58
CA ASP A 80 -19.79 -6.52 -13.75
C ASP A 80 -19.02 -7.69 -14.41
N GLU A 81 -19.12 -7.86 -15.73
CA GLU A 81 -18.46 -8.99 -16.42
C GLU A 81 -16.94 -8.80 -16.55
N VAL A 82 -16.48 -7.56 -16.72
CA VAL A 82 -15.06 -7.26 -16.85
C VAL A 82 -14.39 -7.20 -15.48
N LEU A 83 -15.07 -6.67 -14.46
CA LEU A 83 -14.59 -6.72 -13.07
C LEU A 83 -14.42 -8.17 -12.60
N LEU A 84 -15.37 -9.05 -12.92
CA LEU A 84 -15.25 -10.49 -12.64
C LEU A 84 -14.09 -11.13 -13.40
N LYS A 85 -13.89 -10.81 -14.69
CA LYS A 85 -12.76 -11.35 -15.47
C LYS A 85 -11.41 -10.85 -14.97
N ASP A 86 -11.31 -9.60 -14.50
CA ASP A 86 -10.09 -9.05 -13.92
C ASP A 86 -9.82 -9.62 -12.51
N LEU A 87 -10.87 -9.85 -11.71
CA LEU A 87 -10.76 -10.52 -10.40
C LEU A 87 -10.38 -12.01 -10.53
N LEU A 88 -10.87 -12.68 -11.57
CA LEU A 88 -10.62 -14.11 -11.84
C LEU A 88 -9.32 -14.35 -12.61
N SER A 89 -8.90 -13.41 -13.45
CA SER A 89 -7.59 -13.48 -14.10
C SER A 89 -6.52 -13.03 -13.10
N ASN A 90 -5.93 -14.02 -12.44
CA ASN A 90 -4.82 -13.90 -11.49
C ASN A 90 -3.53 -13.25 -12.10
N GLU A 91 -3.63 -12.66 -13.30
CA GLU A 91 -2.53 -12.26 -14.18
C GLU A 91 -2.29 -10.74 -14.24
N ARG A 92 -3.13 -9.91 -13.61
CA ARG A 92 -2.88 -8.47 -13.49
C ARG A 92 -3.11 -7.95 -12.08
N ARG A 93 -2.19 -8.28 -11.16
CA ARG A 93 -1.89 -7.44 -10.00
C ARG A 93 -1.19 -6.15 -10.46
N THR A 94 -1.81 -5.39 -11.36
CA THR A 94 -1.51 -3.98 -11.61
C THR A 94 -1.60 -3.30 -10.25
N PHE A 95 -0.57 -2.53 -9.87
CA PHE A 95 -0.40 -1.87 -8.57
C PHE A 95 -1.72 -1.34 -7.96
N LEU A 96 -2.45 -2.23 -7.27
CA LEU A 96 -3.67 -1.86 -6.56
C LEU A 96 -3.18 -1.12 -5.33
N ARG A 97 -3.44 0.20 -5.32
CA ARG A 97 -3.27 0.99 -4.11
C ARG A 97 -4.51 0.72 -3.25
N SER A 98 -4.26 0.34 -2.01
CA SER A 98 -5.32 0.23 -1.00
C SER A 98 -5.24 1.42 -0.05
N VAL A 99 -6.40 1.95 0.30
CA VAL A 99 -6.58 2.93 1.37
C VAL A 99 -7.19 2.21 2.56
N PHE A 100 -6.58 2.34 3.74
CA PHE A 100 -7.11 1.80 4.99
C PHE A 100 -7.67 2.92 5.85
N ILE A 101 -8.90 2.75 6.34
CA ILE A 101 -9.61 3.70 7.20
C ILE A 101 -9.83 3.03 8.56
N GLY A 102 -9.18 3.56 9.59
CA GLY A 102 -9.34 3.09 10.98
C GLY A 102 -10.36 3.93 11.74
N ILE A 103 -11.26 3.27 12.48
CA ILE A 103 -12.21 3.89 13.40
C ILE A 103 -11.83 3.49 14.83
N ARG A 104 -11.77 4.50 15.71
CA ARG A 104 -11.47 4.34 17.13
C ARG A 104 -12.64 4.83 17.97
N ASP A 105 -13.16 3.97 18.83
CA ASP A 105 -14.36 4.24 19.64
C ASP A 105 -14.15 5.34 20.69
N ASN A 106 -12.89 5.61 21.08
CA ASN A 106 -12.56 6.61 22.08
C ASN A 106 -11.45 7.54 21.56
N PRO A 107 -11.75 8.77 21.10
CA PRO A 107 -10.73 9.69 20.67
C PRO A 107 -9.89 10.12 21.88
N VAL A 108 -8.66 9.61 21.98
CA VAL A 108 -7.63 10.20 22.84
C VAL A 108 -7.52 11.68 22.45
N ALA A 109 -7.84 12.58 23.38
CA ALA A 109 -7.68 14.01 23.19
C ALA A 109 -6.24 14.30 22.73
N PRO A 110 -6.02 15.19 21.75
CA PRO A 110 -4.67 15.50 21.30
C PRO A 110 -3.85 15.97 22.49
N THR A 111 -2.84 15.19 22.86
CA THR A 111 -1.85 15.64 23.85
C THR A 111 -1.13 16.83 23.23
N ALA A 112 -1.38 18.02 23.78
CA ALA A 112 -0.65 19.21 23.39
C ALA A 112 0.84 18.95 23.60
N ILE A 113 1.58 18.89 22.50
CA ILE A 113 3.04 18.92 22.50
C ILE A 113 3.40 20.36 22.87
N GLY A 114 3.77 20.56 24.13
CA GLY A 114 4.33 21.81 24.66
C GLY A 114 5.81 21.96 24.32
#